data_AF-A0AAV4LDK5-F1
#
_entry.id   AF-A0AAV4LDK5-F1
#
_cell.length_a   1.000
_cell.length_b   1.000
_cell.length_c   1.000
_cell.angle_alpha   90.00
_cell.angle_beta   90.00
_cell.angle_gamma   90.00
#
_symmetry.space_group_name_H-M   'P 1'
#
loop_
_entity.id
_entity.type
_entity.pdbx_description
1 polymer ?
#
loop_
_entity_poly.entity_id
_entity_poly.type
_entity_poly.pdbx_seq_one_letter_code
_entity_poly.pdbx_strand_id
1 'polypeptide(L)'
;MKINDIQRTAPIQAYQKIGAQVPREERRRGNRQDQIEISNEAKRLAEESASGTTVQDTSNVPSANTERIETIRQAIKAGTYRVDSRQVAEKIVDFWHGKR
;
A
#
# COMPACT_ATOMS: atom_id res chain seq x y z
N MET A 1 -35.16 -71.39 4.35
CA MET A 1 -34.30 -70.52 3.51
C MET A 1 -34.51 -69.07 3.91
N LYS A 2 -33.45 -68.32 4.22
CA LYS A 2 -33.48 -66.87 4.47
C LYS A 2 -32.82 -66.19 3.28
N ILE A 3 -33.56 -65.32 2.57
CA ILE A 3 -33.06 -64.53 1.44
C ILE A 3 -32.77 -63.13 1.99
N ASN A 4 -31.50 -62.73 2.01
CA ASN A 4 -31.09 -61.40 2.43
C ASN A 4 -31.17 -60.44 1.23
N ASP A 5 -31.96 -59.38 1.38
CA ASP A 5 -32.34 -58.42 0.33
C ASP A 5 -31.34 -57.24 0.30
N ILE A 6 -30.07 -57.51 -0.03
CA ILE A 6 -28.93 -56.59 0.19
C ILE A 6 -28.62 -55.65 -1.00
N GLN A 7 -29.48 -55.59 -2.03
CA GLN A 7 -29.15 -54.89 -3.29
C GLN A 7 -30.01 -53.65 -3.59
N ARG A 8 -30.95 -53.26 -2.71
CA ARG A 8 -31.87 -52.13 -2.97
C ARG A 8 -31.29 -50.73 -2.76
N THR A 9 -30.17 -50.58 -2.05
CA THR A 9 -29.66 -49.26 -1.60
C THR A 9 -28.52 -48.68 -2.45
N ALA A 10 -27.94 -49.46 -3.37
CA ALA A 10 -26.86 -49.02 -4.25
C ALA A 10 -27.22 -47.84 -5.20
N PRO A 11 -28.39 -47.78 -5.86
CA PRO A 11 -28.68 -46.69 -6.80
C PRO A 11 -29.01 -45.36 -6.13
N ILE A 12 -29.36 -45.34 -4.83
CA ILE A 12 -29.72 -44.12 -4.10
C ILE A 12 -28.47 -43.27 -3.80
N GLN A 13 -27.31 -43.91 -3.59
CA GLN A 13 -26.05 -43.20 -3.30
C GLN A 13 -25.46 -42.47 -4.52
N ALA A 14 -25.82 -42.88 -5.74
CA ALA A 14 -25.38 -42.21 -6.96
C ALA A 14 -26.05 -40.84 -7.14
N TYR A 15 -27.35 -40.74 -6.82
CA TYR A 15 -28.11 -39.49 -6.91
C TYR A 15 -27.66 -38.45 -5.87
N GLN A 16 -27.27 -38.88 -4.66
CA GLN A 16 -26.78 -37.97 -3.62
C GLN A 16 -25.44 -37.30 -3.99
N LYS A 17 -24.60 -37.96 -4.80
CA LYS A 17 -23.30 -37.41 -5.22
C LYS A 17 -23.42 -36.36 -6.33
N ILE A 18 -24.49 -36.40 -7.13
CA ILE A 18 -24.72 -35.47 -8.23
C ILE A 18 -25.21 -34.10 -7.71
N GLY A 19 -26.05 -34.07 -6.66
CA GLY A 19 -26.51 -32.82 -6.04
C GLY A 19 -25.48 -32.12 -5.14
N ALA A 20 -24.41 -32.82 -4.71
CA ALA A 20 -23.37 -32.28 -3.84
C ALA A 20 -22.24 -31.54 -4.60
N GLN A 21 -22.20 -31.65 -5.93
CA GLN A 21 -21.24 -30.96 -6.78
C GLN A 21 -21.82 -29.64 -7.30
N VAL A 22 -22.25 -28.77 -6.38
CA VAL A 22 -22.38 -27.35 -6.74
C VAL A 22 -20.95 -26.82 -6.95
N PRO A 23 -20.62 -26.24 -8.11
CA PRO A 23 -19.28 -25.76 -8.40
C PRO A 23 -18.84 -24.80 -7.28
N ARG A 24 -17.69 -25.11 -6.66
CA ARG A 24 -17.07 -24.35 -5.57
C ARG A 24 -16.74 -22.90 -5.93
N GLU A 25 -16.90 -22.53 -7.20
CA GLU A 25 -16.65 -21.20 -7.74
C GLU A 25 -17.66 -20.15 -7.29
N GLU A 26 -18.92 -20.52 -7.00
CA GLU A 26 -19.92 -19.55 -6.53
C GLU A 26 -19.66 -19.09 -5.08
N ARG A 27 -19.03 -19.93 -4.24
CA ARG A 27 -18.72 -19.58 -2.84
C ARG A 27 -17.58 -18.57 -2.68
N ARG A 28 -16.84 -18.26 -3.75
CA ARG A 28 -15.78 -17.22 -3.71
C ARG A 28 -16.29 -15.81 -4.02
N ARG A 29 -17.54 -15.67 -4.47
CA ARG A 29 -18.11 -14.35 -4.81
C ARG A 29 -18.70 -13.61 -3.60
N GLY A 30 -18.82 -14.28 -2.44
CA GLY A 30 -19.45 -13.72 -1.23
C GLY A 30 -18.56 -12.79 -0.38
N ASN A 31 -17.23 -12.83 -0.56
CA ASN A 31 -16.28 -12.01 0.20
C ASN A 31 -15.37 -11.20 -0.74
N ARG A 32 -15.96 -10.41 -1.65
CA ARG A 32 -15.16 -9.38 -2.35
C ARG A 32 -14.84 -8.31 -1.32
N GLN A 33 -13.60 -8.34 -0.83
CA GLN A 33 -13.06 -7.28 0.03
C GLN A 33 -12.70 -6.09 -0.84
N ASP A 34 -12.83 -4.89 -0.29
CA ASP A 34 -12.36 -3.69 -0.95
C ASP A 34 -10.83 -3.79 -1.15
N GLN A 35 -10.38 -3.63 -2.39
CA GLN A 35 -8.96 -3.63 -2.75
C GLN A 35 -8.60 -2.26 -3.34
N ILE A 36 -7.49 -1.69 -2.89
CA ILE A 36 -6.91 -0.47 -3.45
C ILE A 36 -5.65 -0.88 -4.22
N GLU A 37 -5.61 -0.57 -5.52
CA GLU A 37 -4.43 -0.78 -6.36
C GLU A 37 -3.77 0.57 -6.70
N ILE A 38 -2.45 0.65 -6.60
CA ILE A 38 -1.69 1.83 -6.99
C ILE A 38 -1.50 1.80 -8.51
N SER A 39 -1.93 2.87 -9.20
CA SER A 39 -1.75 3.04 -10.64
C SER A 39 -0.26 2.94 -11.05
N ASN A 40 0.00 2.40 -12.24
CA ASN A 40 1.35 2.35 -12.81
C ASN A 40 1.99 3.74 -12.96
N GLU A 41 1.17 4.76 -13.21
CA GLU A 41 1.61 6.16 -13.27
C GLU A 41 2.07 6.67 -11.89
N ALA A 42 1.30 6.38 -10.84
CA ALA A 42 1.65 6.76 -9.47
C ALA A 42 2.95 6.07 -8.99
N LYS A 43 3.20 4.83 -9.43
CA LYS A 43 4.47 4.13 -9.16
C LYS A 43 5.66 4.82 -9.83
N ARG A 44 5.52 5.21 -11.10
CA ARG A 44 6.58 5.94 -11.83
C ARG A 44 6.87 7.29 -11.21
N LEU A 45 5.83 8.07 -10.88
CA LEU A 45 6.00 9.35 -10.20
C LEU A 45 6.63 9.18 -8.82
N ALA A 46 6.30 8.11 -8.09
CA ALA A 46 6.93 7.80 -6.82
C ALA A 46 8.40 7.42 -6.97
N GLU A 47 8.78 6.67 -8.01
CA GLU A 47 10.18 6.34 -8.33
C GLU A 47 10.98 7.59 -8.70
N GLU A 48 10.40 8.47 -9.53
CA GLU A 48 10.98 9.76 -9.91
C GLU A 48 11.10 10.70 -8.71
N SER A 49 10.09 10.75 -7.84
CA SER A 49 10.08 11.59 -6.63
C SER A 49 10.97 11.02 -5.51
N ALA A 50 11.08 9.70 -5.39
CA ALA A 50 11.96 9.02 -4.44
C ALA A 50 13.44 9.28 -4.75
N SER A 51 13.78 9.52 -6.02
CA SER A 51 15.08 10.03 -6.43
C SER A 51 15.40 11.42 -5.83
N GLY A 52 14.38 12.19 -5.42
CA GLY A 52 14.52 13.52 -4.82
C GLY A 52 14.29 13.61 -3.31
N THR A 53 13.67 12.62 -2.65
CA THR A 53 13.29 12.72 -1.22
C THR A 53 13.11 11.33 -0.58
N THR A 54 14.19 10.59 -0.37
CA THR A 54 14.19 9.51 0.64
C THR A 54 14.94 10.01 1.87
N VAL A 55 14.16 10.43 2.88
CA VAL A 55 14.62 11.05 4.14
C VAL A 55 15.43 10.10 5.05
N GLN A 56 15.68 8.86 4.62
CA GLN A 56 16.41 7.89 5.44
C GLN A 56 17.93 7.94 5.28
N ASP A 57 18.45 8.58 4.23
CA ASP A 57 19.88 8.79 4.08
C ASP A 57 20.16 10.26 3.78
N THR A 58 20.81 10.94 4.73
CA THR A 58 21.41 12.28 4.54
C THR A 58 22.42 12.35 3.37
N SER A 59 22.69 11.21 2.74
CA SER A 59 23.63 10.97 1.66
C SER A 59 23.05 11.25 0.27
N ASN A 60 21.72 11.21 0.12
CA ASN A 60 21.06 11.29 -1.20
C ASN A 60 20.17 12.53 -1.31
N VAL A 61 20.73 13.68 -0.91
CA VAL A 61 20.10 14.98 -1.12
C VAL A 61 20.48 15.43 -2.54
N PRO A 62 19.54 15.85 -3.41
CA PRO A 62 19.89 16.36 -4.73
C PRO A 62 20.91 17.49 -4.59
N SER A 63 21.94 17.50 -5.45
CA SER A 63 23.11 18.38 -5.38
C SER A 63 22.78 19.86 -5.16
N ALA A 64 21.63 20.35 -5.65
CA ALA A 64 21.16 21.72 -5.43
C ALA A 64 20.95 22.09 -3.94
N ASN A 65 20.76 21.11 -3.06
CA ASN A 65 20.56 21.34 -1.64
C ASN A 65 21.85 21.26 -0.82
N THR A 66 22.96 20.73 -1.36
CA THR A 66 24.21 20.59 -0.58
C THR A 66 24.81 21.94 -0.24
N GLU A 67 24.86 22.87 -1.20
CA GLU A 67 25.31 24.26 -1.00
C GLU A 67 24.42 24.99 0.01
N ARG A 68 23.10 24.82 -0.10
CA ARG A 68 22.13 25.40 0.83
C ARG A 68 22.29 24.83 2.26
N ILE A 69 22.55 23.55 2.40
CA ILE A 69 22.80 22.92 3.70
C ILE A 69 24.11 23.45 4.30
N GLU A 70 25.15 23.61 3.49
CA GLU A 70 26.45 24.08 3.95
C GLU A 70 26.40 25.53 4.41
N THR A 71 25.75 26.42 3.65
CA THR A 71 25.51 27.82 4.05
C THR A 71 24.73 27.93 5.36
N ILE A 72 23.65 27.15 5.52
CA ILE A 72 22.88 27.12 6.78
C ILE A 72 23.75 26.60 7.93
N ARG A 73 24.55 25.54 7.70
CA ARG A 73 25.46 24.99 8.70
C ARG A 73 26.49 26.03 9.16
N GLN A 74 27.04 26.83 8.25
CA GLN A 74 27.95 27.93 8.58
C GLN A 74 27.25 29.02 9.41
N ALA A 75 26.03 29.43 9.03
CA ALA A 75 25.25 30.43 9.77
C ALA A 75 24.89 29.96 11.19
N ILE A 76 24.61 28.66 11.37
CA ILE A 76 24.39 28.07 12.70
C ILE A 76 25.68 28.09 13.52
N LYS A 77 26.82 27.69 12.95
CA LYS A 77 28.13 27.75 13.62
C LYS A 77 28.51 29.18 14.04
N ALA A 78 28.17 30.16 13.21
CA ALA A 78 28.41 31.58 13.49
C ALA A 78 27.40 32.19 14.49
N GLY A 79 26.34 31.45 14.87
CA GLY A 79 25.28 31.95 15.76
C GLY A 79 24.37 33.00 15.12
N THR A 80 24.45 33.20 13.80
CA THR A 80 23.65 34.20 13.06
C THR A 80 22.36 33.64 12.49
N TYR A 81 22.16 32.32 12.58
CA TYR A 81 20.92 31.69 12.13
C TYR A 81 19.76 31.95 13.11
N ARG A 82 18.73 32.65 12.63
CA ARG A 82 17.51 32.94 13.40
C ARG A 82 16.34 32.15 12.82
N VAL A 83 15.65 31.39 13.67
CA VAL A 83 14.43 30.68 13.30
C VAL A 83 13.25 31.66 13.29
N ASP A 84 12.60 31.82 12.14
CA ASP A 84 11.40 32.63 11.98
C ASP A 84 10.14 31.78 12.21
N SER A 85 9.44 32.03 13.32
CA SER A 85 8.22 31.30 13.68
C SER A 85 7.12 31.42 12.63
N ARG A 86 7.05 32.54 11.90
CA ARG A 86 6.04 32.74 10.84
C ARG A 86 6.28 31.80 9.66
N GLN A 87 7.54 31.70 9.23
CA GLN A 87 7.94 30.79 8.15
C GLN A 87 7.72 29.32 8.53
N VAL A 88 7.95 28.97 9.79
CA VAL A 88 7.67 27.61 10.30
C VAL A 88 6.18 27.32 10.22
N ALA A 89 5.32 28.22 10.69
CA ALA A 89 3.88 28.04 10.64
C ALA A 89 3.36 27.94 9.20
N GLU A 90 3.84 28.80 8.30
CA GLU A 90 3.49 28.77 6.88
C GLU A 90 3.85 27.42 6.24
N LYS A 91 5.05 26.89 6.51
CA LYS A 91 5.46 25.58 5.96
C LYS A 91 4.68 24.40 6.52
N ILE A 92 4.28 24.47 7.79
CA ILE A 92 3.37 23.48 8.37
C ILE A 92 2.04 23.51 7.61
N VAL A 93 1.45 24.71 7.47
CA VAL A 93 0.17 24.90 6.76
C VAL A 93 0.25 24.43 5.31
N ASP A 94 1.28 24.81 4.56
CA ASP A 94 1.51 24.38 3.17
C ASP A 94 1.55 22.86 3.05
N PHE A 95 2.28 22.20 3.95
CA PHE A 95 2.40 20.74 3.99
C PHE A 95 1.06 20.04 4.21
N TRP A 96 0.26 20.52 5.18
CA TRP A 96 -1.05 19.94 5.48
C TRP A 96 -2.09 20.19 4.39
N HIS A 97 -2.03 21.34 3.71
CA HIS A 97 -2.95 21.68 2.63
C HIS A 97 -2.48 21.18 1.24
N GLY A 98 -1.38 20.44 1.16
CA GLY A 98 -0.88 19.87 -0.08
C GLY A 98 -0.40 20.91 -1.10
N LYS A 99 -0.10 22.14 -0.65
CA LYS A 99 0.58 23.14 -1.48
C LYS A 99 2.06 22.78 -1.51
N ARG A 100 2.48 22.05 -2.53
CA ARG A 100 3.90 21.73 -2.79
C ARG A 100 4.37 22.48 -4.02
#